data_AF-A0A1J5E0U0-F1
#
_entry.id   AF-A0A1J5E0U0-F1
#
_cell.length_a   1.000
_cell.length_b   1.000
_cell.length_c   1.000
_cell.angle_alpha   90.00
_cell.angle_beta   90.00
_cell.angle_gamma   90.00
#
_symmetry.space_group_name_H-M   'P 1'
#
loop_
_entity.id
_entity.type
_entity.pdbx_description
1 polymer ?
#
loop_
_entity_poly.entity_id
_entity_poly.type
_entity_poly.pdbx_seq_one_letter_code
_entity_poly.pdbx_strand_id
1 'polypeptide(L)'
;MKSSAILFSLLGLLCFSWGCDDSGGSKDPDAQCQGTQCGGDTDTVFDIVADVEGNDTTTVADTQVDTAPDLVPDLPNCGSPCVTGSTCCENAIGGFECFDLDSDASNCGACGTTCESGACCGAACGAVGGDLLCCDSHWTDVKASGEHCGQCGTSCGANGLCLDSACVPEFVFESTGLSTGTATIPAGGSVAFTNGTLTDTHQALFDDVALGSTEVLAPGAQQLLTFPTAGGYSFRCGVHPTRLVEAGLVIVQ
;
A
#
# COMPACT_ATOMS: atom_id res chain seq x y z
N MET A 1 62.35 -31.96 21.20
CA MET A 1 61.61 -31.15 20.21
C MET A 1 60.42 -31.99 19.73
N LYS A 2 59.19 -31.47 19.93
CA LYS A 2 57.86 -31.93 19.40
C LYS A 2 57.38 -33.31 19.92
N SER A 3 56.35 -33.43 20.76
CA SER A 3 54.90 -33.06 20.67
C SER A 3 54.14 -33.68 19.50
N SER A 4 53.22 -34.60 19.82
CA SER A 4 51.78 -34.60 19.48
C SER A 4 51.21 -36.00 19.80
N ALA A 5 50.38 -36.17 20.84
CA ALA A 5 48.96 -35.82 20.99
C ALA A 5 48.07 -37.03 20.69
N ILE A 6 47.61 -37.66 21.78
CA ILE A 6 46.68 -38.80 21.82
C ILE A 6 45.27 -38.26 21.55
N LEU A 7 44.57 -38.97 20.67
CA LEU A 7 43.17 -38.80 20.32
C LEU A 7 42.29 -39.04 21.57
N PHE A 8 41.69 -38.00 22.14
CA PHE A 8 40.52 -38.11 23.02
C PHE A 8 39.53 -37.00 22.69
N SER A 9 38.26 -37.40 22.62
CA SER A 9 37.08 -36.62 22.26
C SER A 9 36.98 -35.31 23.05
N LEU A 10 36.67 -34.21 22.35
CA LEU A 10 36.63 -32.84 22.87
C LEU A 10 35.25 -32.40 23.40
N LEU A 11 34.33 -33.33 23.71
CA LEU A 11 32.98 -33.00 24.22
C LEU A 11 32.73 -33.39 25.69
N GLY A 12 33.78 -33.51 26.51
CA GLY A 12 33.64 -33.94 27.92
C GLY A 12 34.44 -33.13 28.92
N LEU A 13 34.86 -31.90 28.59
CA LEU A 13 35.86 -31.16 29.37
C LEU A 13 35.38 -29.81 29.95
N LEU A 14 34.12 -29.72 30.39
CA LEU A 14 33.65 -28.58 31.19
C LEU A 14 33.23 -28.93 32.63
N CYS A 15 33.34 -30.18 33.06
CA CYS A 15 32.99 -30.57 34.43
C CYS A 15 34.18 -30.54 35.44
N PHE A 16 35.37 -30.09 35.02
CA PHE A 16 36.60 -30.31 35.80
C PHE A 16 37.14 -29.10 36.57
N SER A 17 36.47 -27.95 36.62
CA SER A 17 36.95 -26.81 37.42
C SER A 17 36.18 -26.58 38.73
N TRP A 18 34.96 -27.11 38.89
CA TRP A 18 34.14 -26.91 40.10
C TRP A 18 33.36 -28.20 40.42
N GLY A 19 33.99 -29.12 41.15
CA GLY A 19 33.40 -30.43 41.47
C GLY A 19 32.44 -30.41 42.67
N CYS A 20 31.44 -31.29 42.65
CA CYS A 20 30.62 -31.66 43.80
C CYS A 20 31.51 -32.23 44.92
N ASP A 21 31.22 -31.85 46.16
CA ASP A 21 31.85 -32.42 47.37
C ASP A 21 31.25 -33.81 47.70
N ASP A 22 32.00 -34.69 48.37
CA ASP A 22 31.58 -36.05 48.78
C ASP A 22 30.32 -36.09 49.68
N SER A 23 29.91 -34.95 50.19
CA SER A 23 28.69 -34.70 50.98
C SER A 23 27.47 -34.33 50.10
N GLY A 24 27.63 -34.28 48.78
CA GLY A 24 26.59 -33.92 47.81
C GLY A 24 26.35 -32.41 47.65
N GLY A 25 27.27 -31.56 48.11
CA GLY A 25 27.16 -30.11 48.01
C GLY A 25 27.84 -29.53 46.77
N SER A 26 27.14 -28.60 46.10
CA SER A 26 27.65 -27.80 44.98
C SER A 26 27.93 -26.34 45.42
N LYS A 27 28.90 -25.66 44.79
CA LYS A 27 29.09 -24.19 44.92
C LYS A 27 28.30 -23.38 43.89
N ASP A 28 27.72 -24.08 42.91
CA ASP A 28 26.77 -23.57 41.94
C ASP A 28 25.34 -23.90 42.44
N PRO A 29 24.48 -22.89 42.69
CA PRO A 29 23.13 -23.13 43.22
C PRO A 29 22.23 -23.97 42.28
N ASP A 30 22.59 -24.10 41.00
CA ASP A 30 21.76 -24.77 39.99
C ASP A 30 22.25 -26.17 39.61
N ALA A 31 23.35 -26.66 40.19
CA ALA A 31 23.88 -28.00 39.91
C ALA A 31 23.32 -29.07 40.87
N GLN A 32 22.66 -30.10 40.33
CA GLN A 32 22.24 -31.27 41.12
C GLN A 32 23.35 -32.33 41.17
N CYS A 33 23.85 -32.60 42.38
CA CYS A 33 24.90 -33.59 42.64
C CYS A 33 24.29 -34.91 43.15
N GLN A 34 24.60 -36.04 42.50
CA GLN A 34 24.38 -37.38 43.05
C GLN A 34 25.74 -38.04 43.33
N GLY A 35 26.27 -37.83 44.54
CA GLY A 35 27.63 -38.26 44.88
C GLY A 35 28.69 -37.44 44.13
N THR A 36 29.71 -38.11 43.56
CA THR A 36 30.77 -37.45 42.76
C THR A 36 30.37 -37.19 41.29
N GLN A 37 29.11 -37.45 40.93
CA GLN A 37 28.60 -37.25 39.58
C GLN A 37 27.69 -36.01 39.53
N CYS A 38 28.00 -35.09 38.61
CA CYS A 38 27.08 -34.03 38.22
C CYS A 38 26.02 -34.67 37.31
N GLY A 39 24.77 -34.73 37.78
CA GLY A 39 23.64 -35.04 36.91
C GLY A 39 23.36 -33.79 36.09
N GLY A 40 23.66 -33.83 34.78
CA GLY A 40 23.15 -32.80 33.90
C GLY A 40 21.65 -32.94 33.83
N ASP A 41 20.90 -31.92 34.25
CA ASP A 41 19.59 -31.70 33.67
C ASP A 41 19.81 -31.62 32.16
N THR A 42 19.29 -32.59 31.43
CA THR A 42 19.26 -32.52 29.97
C THR A 42 18.35 -31.40 29.46
N ASP A 43 17.68 -30.67 30.38
CA ASP A 43 16.78 -29.57 30.06
C ASP A 43 17.45 -28.19 30.08
N THR A 44 18.66 -28.01 30.60
CA THR A 44 19.28 -26.66 30.65
C THR A 44 20.46 -26.45 29.70
N VAL A 45 20.91 -27.49 28.98
CA VAL A 45 22.09 -27.39 28.09
C VAL A 45 21.74 -27.34 26.60
N PHE A 46 20.45 -27.37 26.22
CA PHE A 46 20.05 -27.11 24.84
C PHE A 46 18.86 -26.16 24.66
N ASP A 47 18.49 -25.40 25.69
CA ASP A 47 17.50 -24.32 25.57
C ASP A 47 18.15 -22.94 25.28
N ILE A 48 19.28 -22.97 24.56
CA ILE A 48 19.78 -21.81 23.80
C ILE A 48 19.49 -22.01 22.30
N VAL A 49 19.02 -23.20 21.90
CA VAL A 49 18.30 -23.31 20.64
C VAL A 49 16.94 -22.74 20.96
N ALA A 50 16.72 -21.50 20.51
CA ALA A 50 15.45 -20.82 20.55
C ALA A 50 14.32 -21.84 20.43
N ASP A 51 13.44 -21.81 21.42
CA ASP A 51 12.10 -22.28 21.28
C ASP A 51 11.50 -21.64 20.01
N VAL A 52 11.66 -22.36 18.92
CA VAL A 52 10.87 -22.22 17.71
C VAL A 52 9.87 -23.35 17.86
N GLU A 53 8.82 -23.13 18.65
CA GLU A 53 7.58 -23.87 18.55
C GLU A 53 7.02 -23.69 17.13
N GLY A 54 7.59 -24.42 16.20
CA GLY A 54 7.28 -24.34 14.78
C GLY A 54 7.98 -25.42 13.97
N ASN A 55 8.96 -26.12 14.55
CA ASN A 55 9.55 -27.30 13.93
C ASN A 55 9.89 -28.42 14.93
N ASP A 56 9.17 -28.53 16.04
CA ASP A 56 9.19 -29.78 16.79
C ASP A 56 8.27 -30.80 16.12
N THR A 57 8.82 -31.52 15.14
CA THR A 57 8.18 -32.68 14.53
C THR A 57 8.47 -33.97 15.29
N THR A 58 9.07 -33.89 16.49
CA THR A 58 9.30 -35.07 17.31
C THR A 58 8.02 -35.38 18.08
N THR A 59 7.45 -36.55 17.83
CA THR A 59 6.21 -37.05 18.46
C THR A 59 6.38 -37.42 19.94
N VAL A 60 7.26 -36.74 20.67
CA VAL A 60 7.31 -36.84 22.12
C VAL A 60 6.31 -35.81 22.63
N ALA A 61 5.11 -36.28 22.99
CA ALA A 61 4.20 -35.47 23.75
C ALA A 61 4.92 -35.06 25.04
N ASP A 62 5.27 -33.78 25.15
CA ASP A 62 5.65 -33.23 26.43
C ASP A 62 4.42 -33.33 27.34
N THR A 63 4.55 -34.14 28.39
CA THR A 63 3.48 -34.38 29.36
C THR A 63 3.67 -33.51 30.60
N GLN A 64 4.71 -32.68 30.64
CA GLN A 64 4.85 -31.66 31.66
C GLN A 64 4.14 -30.41 31.16
N VAL A 65 3.17 -29.95 31.95
CA VAL A 65 2.65 -28.59 31.77
C VAL A 65 3.83 -27.67 32.06
N ASP A 66 4.32 -27.01 31.03
CA ASP A 66 5.27 -25.93 31.22
C ASP A 66 4.63 -24.90 32.17
N THR A 67 5.24 -24.77 33.34
CA THR A 67 4.82 -23.84 34.40
C THR A 67 5.85 -22.75 34.60
N ALA A 68 6.90 -22.72 33.77
CA ALA A 68 7.79 -21.58 33.72
C ALA A 68 6.98 -20.38 33.19
N PRO A 69 7.00 -19.23 33.88
CA PRO A 69 6.44 -18.03 33.31
C PRO A 69 7.27 -17.67 32.08
N ASP A 70 6.66 -17.77 30.91
CA ASP A 70 7.25 -17.32 29.66
C ASP A 70 7.76 -15.88 29.83
N LEU A 71 9.09 -15.73 29.80
CA LEU A 71 9.80 -14.46 29.97
C LEU A 71 9.96 -13.72 28.62
N VAL A 72 9.58 -14.35 27.51
CA VAL A 72 9.67 -13.83 26.15
C VAL A 72 8.33 -14.08 25.46
N PRO A 73 7.39 -13.12 25.47
CA PRO A 73 6.06 -13.32 24.92
C PRO A 73 6.12 -14.06 23.58
N ASP A 74 5.51 -15.24 23.52
CA ASP A 74 5.43 -16.06 22.32
C ASP A 74 5.20 -15.16 21.09
N LEU A 75 6.19 -15.13 20.18
CA LEU A 75 6.04 -14.40 18.94
C LEU A 75 4.88 -15.01 18.14
N PRO A 76 4.04 -14.20 17.45
CA PRO A 76 2.94 -14.71 16.64
C PRO A 76 3.38 -15.86 15.72
N ASN A 77 2.81 -17.04 15.91
CA ASN A 77 3.20 -18.25 15.18
C ASN A 77 2.10 -18.73 14.21
N CYS A 78 2.32 -18.48 12.92
CA CYS A 78 1.44 -18.93 11.85
C CYS A 78 1.76 -20.35 11.32
N GLY A 79 2.56 -21.13 12.04
CA GLY A 79 3.02 -22.48 11.67
C GLY A 79 4.05 -22.52 10.53
N SER A 80 4.13 -21.47 9.71
CA SER A 80 5.18 -21.25 8.72
C SER A 80 5.36 -19.75 8.47
N PRO A 81 6.52 -19.31 7.93
CA PRO A 81 6.71 -17.92 7.55
C PRO A 81 5.65 -17.51 6.52
N CYS A 82 5.01 -16.36 6.76
CA CYS A 82 4.08 -15.81 5.78
C CYS A 82 4.76 -15.56 4.44
N VAL A 83 4.01 -15.76 3.36
CA VAL A 83 4.47 -15.40 2.01
C VAL A 83 4.70 -13.89 1.92
N THR A 84 5.53 -13.48 0.96
CA THR A 84 5.77 -12.06 0.69
C THR A 84 4.45 -11.32 0.46
N GLY A 85 4.24 -10.21 1.19
CA GLY A 85 3.01 -9.41 1.14
C GLY A 85 1.98 -9.77 2.20
N SER A 86 2.24 -10.75 3.06
CA SER A 86 1.34 -11.11 4.17
C SER A 86 2.05 -11.02 5.52
N THR A 87 1.25 -10.80 6.58
CA THR A 87 1.70 -10.68 7.97
C THR A 87 0.96 -11.65 8.86
N CYS A 88 1.65 -12.23 9.83
CA CYS A 88 1.07 -13.14 10.81
C CYS A 88 0.24 -12.34 11.83
N CYS A 89 -1.07 -12.54 11.86
CA CYS A 89 -2.00 -11.85 12.75
C CYS A 89 -2.88 -12.83 13.51
N GLU A 90 -3.39 -12.41 14.66
CA GLU A 90 -4.42 -13.15 15.39
C GLU A 90 -5.72 -13.17 14.56
N ASN A 91 -6.36 -14.34 14.49
CA ASN A 91 -7.64 -14.52 13.83
C ASN A 91 -8.81 -14.44 14.83
N ALA A 92 -10.04 -14.42 14.31
CA ALA A 92 -11.24 -14.19 15.13
C ALA A 92 -11.54 -15.27 16.20
N ILE A 93 -10.84 -16.42 16.19
CA ILE A 93 -11.02 -17.50 17.15
C ILE A 93 -9.83 -17.65 18.12
N GLY A 94 -8.87 -16.71 18.11
CA GLY A 94 -7.72 -16.70 19.02
C GLY A 94 -6.52 -17.55 18.58
N GLY A 95 -6.44 -17.91 17.29
CA GLY A 95 -5.25 -18.50 16.67
C GLY A 95 -4.49 -17.49 15.82
N PHE A 96 -3.40 -17.89 15.16
CA PHE A 96 -2.62 -17.03 14.27
C PHE A 96 -2.63 -17.54 12.83
N GLU A 97 -2.89 -16.64 11.87
CA GLU A 97 -2.88 -16.92 10.43
C GLU A 97 -2.25 -15.76 9.66
N CYS A 98 -1.79 -16.03 8.43
CA CYS A 98 -1.21 -15.01 7.57
C CYS A 98 -2.30 -14.25 6.81
N PHE A 99 -2.34 -12.93 6.96
CA PHE A 99 -3.28 -12.04 6.28
C PHE A 99 -2.56 -11.04 5.39
N ASP A 100 -3.19 -10.69 4.28
CA ASP A 100 -2.76 -9.59 3.42
C ASP A 100 -3.30 -8.27 3.99
N LEU A 101 -2.40 -7.48 4.59
CA LEU A 101 -2.79 -6.21 5.22
C LEU A 101 -3.20 -5.15 4.21
N ASP A 102 -2.97 -5.36 2.90
CA ASP A 102 -3.36 -4.42 1.86
C ASP A 102 -4.83 -4.57 1.45
N SER A 103 -5.44 -5.72 1.71
CA SER A 103 -6.78 -6.07 1.22
C SER A 103 -7.72 -6.67 2.27
N ASP A 104 -7.20 -7.16 3.40
CA ASP A 104 -8.02 -7.69 4.49
C ASP A 104 -8.65 -6.56 5.31
N ALA A 105 -9.96 -6.43 5.22
CA ALA A 105 -10.75 -5.44 5.97
C ALA A 105 -10.73 -5.65 7.50
N SER A 106 -10.34 -6.82 8.01
CA SER A 106 -10.18 -7.08 9.44
C SER A 106 -8.77 -6.80 9.96
N ASN A 107 -7.78 -6.65 9.07
CA ASN A 107 -6.36 -6.47 9.38
C ASN A 107 -5.72 -5.36 8.54
N CYS A 108 -6.46 -4.31 8.19
CA CYS A 108 -6.04 -3.35 7.17
C CYS A 108 -4.89 -2.47 7.66
N GLY A 109 -3.73 -2.59 7.02
CA GLY A 109 -2.48 -1.89 7.34
C GLY A 109 -1.77 -2.34 8.62
N ALA A 110 -2.49 -2.97 9.56
CA ALA A 110 -1.91 -3.63 10.73
C ALA A 110 -2.88 -4.70 11.27
N CYS A 111 -2.31 -5.72 11.94
CA CYS A 111 -3.08 -6.76 12.60
C CYS A 111 -4.13 -6.20 13.57
N GLY A 112 -5.34 -6.72 13.51
CA GLY A 112 -6.48 -6.28 14.34
C GLY A 112 -7.10 -4.94 13.93
N THR A 113 -6.58 -4.28 12.88
CA THR A 113 -7.16 -3.02 12.37
C THR A 113 -8.36 -3.34 11.47
N THR A 114 -9.54 -3.35 12.06
CA THR A 114 -10.78 -3.58 11.32
C THR A 114 -11.35 -2.28 10.75
N CYS A 115 -11.65 -2.27 9.45
CA CYS A 115 -12.33 -1.18 8.78
C CYS A 115 -13.83 -1.22 9.06
N GLU A 116 -14.39 -0.17 9.64
CA GLU A 116 -15.84 -0.05 9.89
C GLU A 116 -16.68 -0.14 8.60
N SER A 117 -16.12 0.33 7.48
CA SER A 117 -16.72 0.25 6.16
C SER A 117 -16.73 -1.17 5.59
N GLY A 118 -15.95 -2.10 6.16
CA GLY A 118 -15.71 -3.43 5.62
C GLY A 118 -14.81 -3.46 4.39
N ALA A 119 -14.09 -2.38 4.06
CA ALA A 119 -13.16 -2.36 2.93
C ALA A 119 -11.77 -1.82 3.27
N CYS A 120 -10.76 -2.55 2.80
CA CYS A 120 -9.36 -2.20 2.82
C CYS A 120 -8.86 -1.99 1.39
N CYS A 121 -8.03 -0.98 1.19
CA CYS A 121 -7.38 -0.71 -0.08
C CYS A 121 -5.96 -0.18 0.18
N GLY A 122 -4.95 -0.94 -0.20
CA GLY A 122 -3.55 -0.55 -0.03
C GLY A 122 -3.21 -0.15 1.40
N ALA A 123 -3.60 -1.00 2.35
CA ALA A 123 -3.38 -0.82 3.77
C ALA A 123 -4.12 0.37 4.40
N ALA A 124 -5.11 0.95 3.70
CA ALA A 124 -5.97 2.00 4.21
C ALA A 124 -7.44 1.59 4.23
N CYS A 125 -8.08 1.76 5.38
CA CYS A 125 -9.53 1.69 5.48
C CYS A 125 -10.15 2.87 4.72
N GLY A 126 -11.21 2.60 3.96
CA GLY A 126 -11.96 3.64 3.28
C GLY A 126 -13.40 3.24 3.03
N ALA A 127 -14.23 4.22 2.71
CA ALA A 127 -15.64 3.98 2.45
C ALA A 127 -15.81 3.27 1.10
N VAL A 128 -16.48 2.12 1.10
CA VAL A 128 -17.04 1.51 -0.11
C VAL A 128 -18.44 2.10 -0.31
N GLY A 129 -18.56 3.03 -1.24
CA GLY A 129 -19.83 3.66 -1.60
C GLY A 129 -19.70 5.13 -1.95
N GLY A 130 -20.49 5.58 -2.92
CA GLY A 130 -20.36 6.91 -3.53
C GLY A 130 -19.34 6.91 -4.65
N ASP A 131 -18.52 7.96 -4.71
CA ASP A 131 -17.61 8.25 -5.82
C ASP A 131 -16.17 7.75 -5.57
N LEU A 132 -15.90 7.15 -4.41
CA LEU A 132 -14.57 6.66 -4.03
C LEU A 132 -14.48 5.15 -4.23
N LEU A 133 -13.63 4.69 -5.15
CA LEU A 133 -13.36 3.27 -5.41
C LEU A 133 -11.91 2.93 -5.09
N CYS A 134 -11.65 1.67 -4.74
CA CYS A 134 -10.29 1.15 -4.64
C CYS A 134 -9.74 0.84 -6.04
N CYS A 135 -8.87 1.70 -6.55
CA CYS A 135 -8.19 1.52 -7.84
C CYS A 135 -6.68 1.53 -7.64
N ASP A 136 -5.98 0.55 -8.22
CA ASP A 136 -4.51 0.42 -8.12
C ASP A 136 -3.98 0.52 -6.67
N SER A 137 -4.69 -0.12 -5.74
CA SER A 137 -4.42 -0.07 -4.29
C SER A 137 -4.55 1.32 -3.64
N HIS A 138 -5.31 2.23 -4.25
CA HIS A 138 -5.59 3.56 -3.69
C HIS A 138 -7.07 3.91 -3.76
N TRP A 139 -7.55 4.59 -2.73
CA TRP A 139 -8.87 5.20 -2.74
C TRP A 139 -8.91 6.36 -3.73
N THR A 140 -9.70 6.19 -4.78
CA THR A 140 -9.72 7.07 -5.95
C THR A 140 -11.12 7.63 -6.17
N ASP A 141 -11.21 8.96 -6.27
CA ASP A 141 -12.46 9.63 -6.63
C ASP A 141 -12.68 9.48 -8.14
N VAL A 142 -13.58 8.59 -8.51
CA VAL A 142 -13.91 8.29 -9.91
C VAL A 142 -14.71 9.40 -10.58
N LYS A 143 -15.13 10.46 -9.87
CA LYS A 143 -15.72 11.64 -10.51
C LYS A 143 -14.71 12.63 -11.03
N ALA A 144 -13.48 12.59 -10.53
CA ALA A 144 -12.44 13.58 -10.84
C ALA A 144 -11.13 12.94 -11.35
N SER A 145 -10.94 11.64 -11.16
CA SER A 145 -9.72 10.96 -11.60
C SER A 145 -9.68 10.81 -13.12
N GLY A 146 -8.69 11.44 -13.74
CA GLY A 146 -8.43 11.30 -15.18
C GLY A 146 -8.04 9.88 -15.62
N GLU A 147 -7.53 9.04 -14.70
CA GLU A 147 -7.13 7.65 -14.99
C GLU A 147 -8.19 6.60 -14.56
N HIS A 148 -9.18 7.00 -13.77
CA HIS A 148 -10.22 6.12 -13.23
C HIS A 148 -11.62 6.76 -13.31
N CYS A 149 -11.95 7.40 -14.43
CA CYS A 149 -13.16 8.18 -14.60
C CYS A 149 -14.42 7.31 -14.70
N GLY A 150 -15.33 7.48 -13.75
CA GLY A 150 -16.57 6.72 -13.57
C GLY A 150 -16.38 5.31 -13.01
N GLN A 151 -15.24 4.68 -13.28
CA GLN A 151 -14.85 3.37 -12.75
C GLN A 151 -13.34 3.18 -12.84
N CYS A 152 -12.78 2.24 -12.07
CA CYS A 152 -11.36 1.93 -12.12
C CYS A 152 -10.88 1.53 -13.53
N GLY A 153 -9.75 2.11 -13.95
CA GLY A 153 -9.06 1.78 -15.20
C GLY A 153 -9.63 2.51 -16.42
N THR A 154 -10.64 3.38 -16.24
CA THR A 154 -11.18 4.20 -17.31
C THR A 154 -10.42 5.51 -17.40
N SER A 155 -9.41 5.55 -18.26
CA SER A 155 -8.64 6.77 -18.51
C SER A 155 -9.35 7.66 -19.55
N CYS A 156 -9.37 8.97 -19.31
CA CYS A 156 -9.83 9.95 -20.29
C CYS A 156 -8.81 10.21 -21.41
N GLY A 157 -7.62 9.64 -21.30
CA GLY A 157 -6.55 9.78 -22.28
C GLY A 157 -5.96 11.18 -22.34
N ALA A 158 -5.11 11.43 -23.33
CA ALA A 158 -4.46 12.72 -23.50
C ALA A 158 -5.49 13.83 -23.79
N ASN A 159 -5.39 14.95 -23.07
CA ASN A 159 -6.29 16.10 -23.17
C ASN A 159 -7.77 15.77 -22.84
N GLY A 160 -8.00 14.78 -21.99
CA GLY A 160 -9.31 14.48 -21.42
C GLY A 160 -9.35 14.77 -19.93
N LEU A 161 -10.44 15.38 -19.47
CA LEU A 161 -10.71 15.62 -18.06
C LEU A 161 -11.84 14.71 -17.59
N CYS A 162 -11.72 14.16 -16.39
CA CYS A 162 -12.85 13.52 -15.74
C CYS A 162 -13.72 14.55 -15.03
N LEU A 163 -14.98 14.68 -15.44
CA LEU A 163 -15.96 15.55 -14.81
C LEU A 163 -17.24 14.77 -14.55
N ASP A 164 -17.62 14.65 -13.28
CA ASP A 164 -18.82 13.94 -12.82
C ASP A 164 -18.95 12.54 -13.45
N SER A 165 -17.85 11.77 -13.41
CA SER A 165 -17.76 10.41 -13.94
C SER A 165 -17.83 10.29 -15.46
N ALA A 166 -17.72 11.39 -16.19
CA ALA A 166 -17.65 11.39 -17.65
C ALA A 166 -16.37 12.07 -18.15
N CYS A 167 -15.71 11.44 -19.12
CA CYS A 167 -14.61 12.08 -19.82
C CYS A 167 -15.11 13.16 -20.76
N VAL A 168 -14.64 14.39 -20.55
CA VAL A 168 -14.85 15.52 -21.45
C VAL A 168 -13.52 15.92 -22.09
N PRO A 169 -13.49 16.29 -23.38
CA PRO A 169 -12.29 16.87 -23.97
C PRO A 169 -11.90 18.17 -23.27
N GLU A 170 -10.59 18.41 -23.17
CA GLU A 170 -10.02 19.59 -22.56
C GLU A 170 -9.08 20.31 -23.53
N PHE A 171 -9.25 21.62 -23.63
CA PHE A 171 -8.26 22.50 -24.26
C PHE A 171 -7.51 23.26 -23.17
N VAL A 172 -6.20 23.06 -23.08
CA VAL A 172 -5.34 23.77 -22.13
C VAL A 172 -4.57 24.86 -22.87
N PHE A 173 -4.76 26.11 -22.46
CA PHE A 173 -3.94 27.24 -22.90
C PHE A 173 -2.57 27.15 -22.23
N GLU A 174 -1.54 26.97 -23.04
CA GLU A 174 -0.15 26.86 -22.63
C GLU A 174 0.66 28.07 -23.11
N SER A 175 1.86 28.25 -22.57
CA SER A 175 2.75 29.36 -22.95
C SER A 175 3.20 29.29 -24.42
N THR A 176 3.17 28.10 -25.03
CA THR A 176 3.57 27.82 -26.42
C THR A 176 2.40 27.67 -27.38
N GLY A 177 1.15 27.63 -26.89
CA GLY A 177 -0.01 27.35 -27.74
C GLY A 177 -1.17 26.70 -26.99
N LEU A 178 -1.85 25.76 -27.66
CA LEU A 178 -2.97 24.99 -27.12
C LEU A 178 -2.58 23.50 -27.06
N SER A 179 -2.94 22.80 -25.98
CA SER A 179 -2.57 21.39 -25.77
C SER A 179 -3.17 20.42 -26.80
N THR A 180 -4.29 20.79 -27.41
CA THR A 180 -4.90 20.11 -28.56
C THR A 180 -5.50 21.14 -29.51
N GLY A 181 -5.49 20.84 -30.82
CA GLY A 181 -6.08 21.72 -31.83
C GLY A 181 -7.53 21.39 -32.18
N THR A 182 -8.03 20.20 -31.81
CA THR A 182 -9.39 19.78 -32.18
C THR A 182 -9.97 18.80 -31.16
N ALA A 183 -11.27 18.93 -30.90
CA ALA A 183 -12.05 17.96 -30.13
C ALA A 183 -13.34 17.62 -30.88
N THR A 184 -13.82 16.38 -30.71
CA THR A 184 -15.14 15.95 -31.25
C THR A 184 -16.03 15.52 -30.09
N ILE A 185 -17.25 16.04 -30.06
CA ILE A 185 -18.25 15.76 -29.03
C ILE A 185 -19.64 15.53 -29.66
N PRO A 186 -20.55 14.81 -28.99
CA PRO A 186 -21.95 14.76 -29.41
C PRO A 186 -22.65 16.11 -29.20
N ALA A 187 -23.75 16.37 -29.92
CA ALA A 187 -24.63 17.50 -29.66
C ALA A 187 -25.16 17.51 -28.21
N GLY A 188 -25.07 18.67 -27.56
CA GLY A 188 -25.33 18.83 -26.13
C GLY A 188 -24.15 18.42 -25.22
N GLY A 189 -23.04 17.97 -25.82
CA GLY A 189 -21.80 17.68 -25.11
C GLY A 189 -21.07 18.95 -24.66
N SER A 190 -20.08 18.75 -23.79
CA SER A 190 -19.32 19.85 -23.19
C SER A 190 -17.82 19.66 -23.38
N VAL A 191 -17.10 20.78 -23.35
CA VAL A 191 -15.64 20.84 -23.44
C VAL A 191 -15.11 21.72 -22.32
N ALA A 192 -14.04 21.29 -21.66
CA ALA A 192 -13.34 22.07 -20.65
C ALA A 192 -12.28 22.97 -21.29
N PHE A 193 -12.20 24.21 -20.82
CA PHE A 193 -11.15 25.16 -21.18
C PHE A 193 -10.38 25.53 -19.93
N THR A 194 -9.07 25.27 -19.94
CA THR A 194 -8.20 25.47 -18.79
C THR A 194 -7.08 26.42 -19.13
N ASN A 195 -6.81 27.38 -18.25
CA ASN A 195 -5.61 28.19 -18.35
C ASN A 195 -4.45 27.48 -17.61
N GLY A 196 -3.58 26.81 -18.37
CA GLY A 196 -2.40 26.12 -17.83
C GLY A 196 -1.18 27.03 -17.62
N THR A 197 -1.28 28.33 -17.94
CA THR A 197 -0.18 29.27 -17.74
C THR A 197 -0.12 29.77 -16.29
N LEU A 198 1.05 30.27 -15.88
CA LEU A 198 1.28 30.72 -14.50
C LEU A 198 1.00 32.21 -14.27
N THR A 199 0.98 33.01 -15.33
CA THR A 199 0.92 34.49 -15.24
C THR A 199 -0.14 35.09 -16.13
N ASP A 200 -0.34 34.52 -17.31
CA ASP A 200 -1.18 35.10 -18.32
C ASP A 200 -2.64 34.71 -18.08
N THR A 201 -3.56 35.52 -18.59
CA THR A 201 -4.99 35.21 -18.56
C THR A 201 -5.45 34.83 -19.96
N HIS A 202 -6.40 33.91 -20.05
CA HIS A 202 -6.86 33.40 -21.33
C HIS A 202 -8.39 33.38 -21.38
N GLN A 203 -8.94 33.40 -22.58
CA GLN A 203 -10.38 33.33 -22.82
C GLN A 203 -10.61 32.62 -24.14
N ALA A 204 -11.43 31.58 -24.16
CA ALA A 204 -11.91 31.01 -25.42
C ALA A 204 -13.03 31.90 -25.95
N LEU A 205 -12.81 32.51 -27.12
CA LEU A 205 -13.76 33.40 -27.78
C LEU A 205 -14.22 32.76 -29.09
N PHE A 206 -15.53 32.55 -29.22
CA PHE A 206 -16.22 32.04 -30.40
C PHE A 206 -16.98 33.20 -31.06
N ASP A 207 -16.38 33.85 -32.04
CA ASP A 207 -16.96 35.02 -32.70
C ASP A 207 -17.50 34.72 -34.11
N ASP A 208 -17.30 33.50 -34.60
CA ASP A 208 -17.89 32.94 -35.82
C ASP A 208 -19.32 32.41 -35.59
N VAL A 209 -19.67 32.12 -34.33
CA VAL A 209 -20.98 31.62 -33.92
C VAL A 209 -21.54 32.35 -32.69
N ALA A 210 -22.86 32.35 -32.53
CA ALA A 210 -23.54 32.94 -31.37
C ALA A 210 -23.47 32.04 -30.11
N LEU A 211 -22.29 31.53 -29.77
CA LEU A 211 -22.03 30.76 -28.55
C LEU A 211 -21.46 31.64 -27.42
N GLY A 212 -20.74 32.71 -27.77
CA GLY A 212 -20.13 33.64 -26.82
C GLY A 212 -18.68 33.28 -26.48
N SER A 213 -18.34 33.29 -25.20
CA SER A 213 -16.98 33.02 -24.73
C SER A 213 -16.99 32.36 -23.36
N THR A 214 -15.85 31.81 -22.95
CA THR A 214 -15.59 31.63 -21.52
C THR A 214 -15.51 33.00 -20.82
N GLU A 215 -15.50 32.99 -19.49
CA GLU A 215 -14.91 34.06 -18.70
C GLU A 215 -13.42 34.21 -19.04
N VAL A 216 -12.83 35.32 -18.59
CA VAL A 216 -11.37 35.48 -18.62
C VAL A 216 -10.80 34.61 -17.51
N LEU A 217 -10.21 33.49 -17.91
CA LEU A 217 -9.62 32.48 -17.07
C LEU A 217 -8.30 33.00 -16.48
N ALA A 218 -8.25 33.14 -15.16
CA ALA A 218 -7.01 33.35 -14.40
C ALA A 218 -6.09 32.11 -14.51
N PRO A 219 -4.79 32.23 -14.18
CA PRO A 219 -3.89 31.08 -14.05
C PRO A 219 -4.51 29.93 -13.24
N GLY A 220 -4.54 28.73 -13.80
CA GLY A 220 -5.13 27.53 -13.20
C GLY A 220 -6.67 27.47 -13.21
N ALA A 221 -7.36 28.50 -13.69
CA ALA A 221 -8.82 28.48 -13.79
C ALA A 221 -9.29 27.60 -14.96
N GLN A 222 -10.44 26.97 -14.75
CA GLN A 222 -11.10 26.10 -15.72
C GLN A 222 -12.57 26.51 -15.86
N GLN A 223 -13.10 26.41 -17.09
CA GLN A 223 -14.52 26.58 -17.35
C GLN A 223 -15.02 25.55 -18.36
N LEU A 224 -16.20 25.00 -18.09
CA LEU A 224 -16.93 24.14 -19.01
C LEU A 224 -17.86 24.96 -19.91
N LEU A 225 -17.85 24.67 -21.21
CA LEU A 225 -18.86 25.17 -22.15
C LEU A 225 -19.61 24.01 -22.81
N THR A 226 -20.93 24.15 -22.94
CA THR A 226 -21.80 23.16 -23.59
C THR A 226 -22.15 23.62 -25.00
N PHE A 227 -22.11 22.69 -25.94
CA PHE A 227 -22.32 22.94 -27.36
C PHE A 227 -23.63 22.28 -27.81
N PRO A 228 -24.73 23.04 -27.94
CA PRO A 228 -26.07 22.46 -28.09
C PRO A 228 -26.36 21.91 -29.48
N THR A 229 -25.69 22.41 -30.52
CA THR A 229 -26.04 22.16 -31.92
C THR A 229 -24.87 21.55 -32.68
N ALA A 230 -25.14 20.59 -33.57
CA ALA A 230 -24.14 20.06 -34.47
C ALA A 230 -23.50 21.17 -35.34
N GLY A 231 -22.19 21.08 -35.57
CA GLY A 231 -21.43 22.10 -36.29
C GLY A 231 -19.97 22.17 -35.89
N GLY A 232 -19.21 23.02 -36.61
CA GLY A 232 -17.86 23.39 -36.25
C GLY A 232 -17.86 24.71 -35.50
N TYR A 233 -17.13 24.75 -34.38
CA TYR A 233 -16.99 25.91 -33.51
C TYR A 233 -15.51 26.24 -33.42
N SER A 234 -15.06 27.19 -34.24
CA SER A 234 -13.70 27.68 -34.14
C SER A 234 -13.61 28.69 -33.01
N PHE A 235 -12.48 28.72 -32.32
CA PHE A 235 -12.24 29.73 -31.31
C PHE A 235 -10.81 30.23 -31.36
N ARG A 236 -10.64 31.41 -30.78
CA ARG A 236 -9.33 32.00 -30.52
C ARG A 236 -9.21 32.45 -29.07
N CYS A 237 -8.03 32.92 -28.72
CA CYS A 237 -7.85 33.62 -27.46
C CYS A 237 -8.37 35.07 -27.56
N GLY A 238 -9.38 35.42 -26.77
CA GLY A 238 -9.92 36.78 -26.70
C GLY A 238 -8.94 37.80 -26.11
N VAL A 239 -8.07 37.36 -25.20
CA VAL A 239 -7.03 38.20 -24.55
C VAL A 239 -5.82 38.41 -25.47
N HIS A 240 -5.46 37.40 -26.26
CA HIS A 240 -4.27 37.39 -27.12
C HIS A 240 -4.61 37.13 -28.60
N PRO A 241 -5.41 37.99 -29.26
CA PRO A 241 -6.00 37.71 -30.56
C PRO A 241 -4.98 37.57 -31.71
N THR A 242 -3.77 38.13 -31.56
CA THR A 242 -2.71 38.06 -32.56
C THR A 242 -1.75 36.88 -32.37
N ARG A 243 -1.78 36.22 -31.22
CA ARG A 243 -0.91 35.07 -30.92
C ARG A 243 -1.58 33.73 -31.19
N LEU A 244 -2.91 33.69 -31.14
CA LEU A 244 -3.70 32.47 -31.32
C LEU A 244 -4.84 32.76 -32.30
N VAL A 245 -4.51 33.03 -33.57
CA VAL A 245 -5.46 33.57 -34.56
C VAL A 245 -6.55 32.55 -34.96
N GLU A 246 -6.23 31.26 -34.91
CA GLU A 246 -7.19 30.12 -34.87
C GLU A 246 -6.66 29.13 -33.83
N ALA A 247 -7.19 29.15 -32.61
CA ALA A 247 -6.62 28.42 -31.48
C ALA A 247 -7.06 26.95 -31.46
N GLY A 248 -8.31 26.67 -31.81
CA GLY A 248 -8.82 25.32 -31.81
C GLY A 248 -10.20 25.21 -32.45
N LEU A 249 -10.62 23.97 -32.66
CA LEU A 249 -11.89 23.61 -33.27
C LEU A 249 -12.63 22.59 -32.42
N VAL A 250 -13.88 22.89 -32.06
CA VAL A 250 -14.81 21.88 -31.52
C VAL A 250 -15.73 21.43 -32.65
N ILE A 251 -15.77 20.12 -32.90
CA ILE A 251 -16.67 19.48 -33.86
C ILE A 251 -17.79 18.81 -33.07
N VAL A 252 -19.02 19.23 -33.34
CA VAL A 252 -20.22 18.70 -32.70
C VAL A 252 -20.99 17.84 -33.71
N GLN A 253 -21.19 16.56 -33.40
CA GLN A 253 -21.87 15.58 -34.27
C GLN A 253 -23.20 15.10 -33.70
#